data_AF-A0A7C8MGF6-F1
#
_entry.id   AF-A0A7C8MGF6-F1
#
_cell.length_a   1.000
_cell.length_b   1.000
_cell.length_c   1.000
_cell.angle_alpha   90.00
_cell.angle_beta   90.00
_cell.angle_gamma   90.00
#
_symmetry.space_group_name_H-M   'P 1'
#
loop_
_entity.id
_entity.type
_entity.pdbx_description
1 polymer ?
#
loop_
_entity_poly.entity_id
_entity_poly.type
_entity_poly.pdbx_seq_one_letter_code
_entity_poly.pdbx_strand_id
1 'polypeptide(L)'
;MAKGLRSSVKKSNRTKLRARVFRPVEDARAERLHAKLLDTLQQPKREQPAKKTEMDIDDAPATAPDTDDKNAQAEFPKGSCFFSAEIPDSFFDYRHSRDPPAKTTPTDRRQSRNLYLYLGLCSDVAGFTSNGDLTLAYEPLDLHWLGDSGLTVKS
;
A
#
# COMPACT_ATOMS: atom_id res chain seq x y z
N MET A 1 24.85 32.87 9.94
CA MET A 1 25.04 31.59 9.23
C MET A 1 24.22 30.49 9.89
N ALA A 2 23.37 29.78 9.14
CA ALA A 2 22.69 28.59 9.67
C ALA A 2 23.71 27.48 9.96
N LYS A 3 23.58 26.80 11.10
CA LYS A 3 24.49 25.68 11.43
C LYS A 3 24.15 24.47 10.56
N GLY A 4 25.15 23.86 9.94
CA GLY A 4 24.98 22.65 9.11
C GLY A 4 24.45 21.45 9.91
N LEU A 5 23.89 20.46 9.20
CA LEU A 5 23.31 19.25 9.79
C LEU A 5 24.32 18.45 10.63
N ARG A 6 25.60 18.47 10.24
CA ARG A 6 26.69 17.77 10.94
C ARG A 6 27.27 18.53 12.12
N SER A 7 26.79 19.75 12.39
CA SER A 7 27.32 20.57 13.49
C SER A 7 27.17 19.87 14.85
N SER A 8 28.24 19.90 15.65
CA SER A 8 28.31 19.23 16.96
C SER A 8 27.18 19.70 17.91
N VAL A 9 26.86 20.99 17.87
CA VAL A 9 25.77 21.58 18.66
C VAL A 9 24.41 20.96 18.32
N LYS A 10 24.07 20.82 17.02
CA LYS A 10 22.80 20.19 16.62
C LYS A 10 22.75 18.71 17.00
N LYS A 11 23.87 17.98 16.85
CA LYS A 11 23.94 16.56 17.21
C LYS A 11 23.73 16.33 18.71
N SER A 12 24.46 17.05 19.56
CA SER A 12 24.37 16.91 21.02
C SER A 12 22.96 17.21 21.53
N ASN A 13 22.31 18.26 21.01
CA ASN A 13 20.93 18.58 21.36
C ASN A 13 19.94 17.50 20.90
N ARG A 14 20.10 16.95 19.69
CA ARG A 14 19.22 15.87 19.20
C ARG A 14 19.38 14.59 20.04
N THR A 15 20.60 14.25 20.47
CA THR A 15 20.84 13.11 21.36
C THR A 15 20.15 13.32 22.72
N LYS A 16 20.22 14.54 23.28
CA LYS A 16 19.51 14.87 24.52
C LYS A 16 17.99 14.74 24.38
N LEU A 17 17.42 15.25 23.28
CA LEU A 17 15.98 15.12 23.00
C LEU A 17 15.55 13.67 22.83
N ARG A 18 16.35 12.86 22.11
CA ARG A 18 16.10 11.42 22.00
C ARG A 18 16.08 10.77 23.37
N ALA A 19 17.09 10.99 24.20
CA ALA A 19 17.17 10.34 25.51
C ALA A 19 16.03 10.73 26.46
N ARG A 20 15.61 11.99 26.46
CA ARG A 20 14.66 12.51 27.48
C ARG A 20 13.20 12.49 27.04
N VAL A 21 12.93 12.67 25.75
CA VAL A 21 11.56 12.86 25.24
C VAL A 21 11.13 11.67 24.40
N PHE A 22 11.92 11.30 23.40
CA PHE A 22 11.47 10.32 22.41
C PHE A 22 11.64 8.87 22.88
N ARG A 23 12.80 8.53 23.48
CA ARG A 23 13.08 7.17 23.95
C ARG A 23 12.05 6.65 24.96
N PRO A 24 11.70 7.38 26.04
CA PRO A 24 10.72 6.87 27.00
C PRO A 24 9.34 6.60 26.38
N VAL A 25 8.94 7.40 25.39
CA VAL A 25 7.66 7.24 24.69
C VAL A 25 7.70 6.03 23.75
N GLU A 26 8.81 5.85 23.04
CA GLU A 26 9.04 4.69 22.17
C GLU A 26 9.10 3.38 22.98
N ASP A 27 9.81 3.39 24.11
CA ASP A 27 9.94 2.25 25.02
C ASP A 27 8.56 1.86 25.60
N ALA A 28 7.79 2.82 26.11
CA ALA A 28 6.42 2.56 26.60
C ALA A 28 5.49 2.04 25.50
N ARG A 29 5.68 2.47 24.24
CA ARG A 29 4.91 1.95 23.10
C ARG A 29 5.32 0.50 22.80
N ALA A 30 6.61 0.19 22.82
CA ALA A 30 7.12 -1.16 22.60
C ALA A 30 6.60 -2.13 23.68
N GLU A 31 6.63 -1.73 24.95
CA GLU A 31 6.08 -2.52 26.06
C GLU A 31 4.59 -2.82 25.89
N ARG A 32 3.79 -1.81 25.50
CA ARG A 32 2.36 -2.00 25.23
C ARG A 32 2.10 -2.96 24.09
N LEU A 33 2.88 -2.86 23.00
CA LEU A 33 2.74 -3.78 21.86
C LEU A 33 3.16 -5.19 22.25
N HIS A 34 4.25 -5.34 22.99
CA HIS A 34 4.70 -6.63 23.50
C HIS A 34 3.64 -7.29 24.40
N ALA A 35 3.02 -6.54 25.31
CA ALA A 35 1.93 -7.05 26.14
C ALA A 35 0.73 -7.54 25.31
N LYS A 36 0.34 -6.79 24.27
CA LYS A 36 -0.72 -7.21 23.34
C LYS A 36 -0.35 -8.47 22.56
N LEU A 37 0.90 -8.59 22.14
CA LEU A 37 1.37 -9.78 21.43
C LEU A 37 1.32 -11.01 22.34
N LEU A 38 1.76 -10.91 23.59
CA LEU A 38 1.65 -12.00 24.55
C LEU A 38 0.20 -12.41 24.80
N ASP A 39 -0.71 -11.45 24.97
CA ASP A 39 -2.15 -11.72 25.10
C ASP A 39 -2.67 -12.48 23.87
N THR A 40 -2.32 -12.03 22.65
CA THR A 40 -2.75 -12.73 21.42
C THR A 40 -2.18 -14.15 21.29
N LEU A 41 -0.97 -14.41 21.79
CA LEU A 41 -0.38 -15.76 21.79
C LEU A 41 -1.04 -16.68 22.82
N GLN A 42 -1.51 -16.13 23.93
CA GLN A 42 -2.20 -16.88 24.99
C GLN A 42 -3.65 -17.21 24.64
N GLN A 43 -4.24 -16.50 23.67
CA GLN A 43 -5.55 -16.86 23.17
C GLN A 43 -5.48 -18.29 22.61
N PRO A 44 -6.37 -19.20 23.07
CA PRO A 44 -6.44 -20.54 22.52
C PRO A 44 -6.59 -20.40 21.01
N LYS A 45 -5.81 -21.17 20.24
CA LYS A 45 -5.80 -21.15 18.78
C LYS A 45 -7.25 -21.13 18.32
N ARG A 46 -7.73 -19.94 17.92
CA ARG A 46 -9.13 -19.73 17.57
C ARG A 46 -9.45 -20.83 16.58
N GLU A 47 -10.45 -21.65 16.87
CA GLU A 47 -10.96 -22.62 15.91
C GLU A 47 -11.21 -21.83 14.63
N GLN A 48 -10.33 -22.02 13.65
CA GLN A 48 -10.49 -21.38 12.37
C GLN A 48 -11.86 -21.85 11.89
N PRO A 49 -12.80 -20.96 11.50
CA PRO A 49 -13.97 -21.43 10.79
C PRO A 49 -13.45 -22.22 9.60
N ALA A 50 -13.81 -23.51 9.56
CA ALA A 50 -13.34 -24.47 8.58
C ALA A 50 -13.62 -23.97 7.15
N LYS A 51 -12.66 -23.25 6.57
CA LYS A 51 -12.49 -23.10 5.14
C LYS A 51 -11.05 -23.46 4.83
N LYS A 52 -10.92 -24.74 4.49
CA LYS A 52 -9.77 -25.43 3.96
C LYS A 52 -9.13 -24.59 2.86
N THR A 53 -7.85 -24.26 3.01
CA THR A 53 -6.95 -24.17 1.86
C THR A 53 -5.62 -24.76 2.30
N GLU A 54 -5.56 -26.08 2.13
CA GLU A 54 -4.34 -26.88 2.16
C GLU A 54 -3.49 -26.41 0.97
N MET A 55 -2.45 -25.62 1.24
CA MET A 55 -1.47 -25.22 0.24
C MET A 55 -0.41 -26.31 0.19
N ASP A 56 -0.59 -27.25 -0.74
CA ASP A 56 0.44 -28.21 -1.13
C ASP A 56 1.53 -27.48 -1.91
N ILE A 57 2.79 -27.65 -1.52
CA ILE A 57 3.94 -27.05 -2.19
C ILE A 57 4.73 -28.22 -2.78
N ASP A 58 4.52 -28.48 -4.07
CA ASP A 58 5.34 -29.40 -4.83
C ASP A 58 6.38 -28.64 -5.67
N ASP A 59 7.64 -29.08 -5.52
CA ASP A 59 8.84 -28.57 -6.17
C ASP A 59 9.14 -29.28 -7.51
N ALA A 60 9.54 -28.46 -8.50
CA ALA A 60 10.47 -28.74 -9.62
C ALA A 60 9.91 -29.28 -10.99
N PRO A 61 10.68 -29.22 -12.11
CA PRO A 61 10.47 -28.19 -13.13
C PRO A 61 10.44 -28.67 -14.62
N ALA A 62 10.13 -27.70 -15.50
CA ALA A 62 10.41 -27.61 -16.95
C ALA A 62 9.53 -28.41 -17.94
N THR A 63 8.83 -27.69 -18.82
CA THR A 63 9.08 -27.62 -20.29
C THR A 63 7.94 -26.82 -20.96
N ALA A 64 8.28 -25.72 -21.63
CA ALA A 64 7.46 -25.04 -22.65
C ALA A 64 7.62 -25.80 -24.00
N PRO A 65 6.75 -25.68 -25.04
CA PRO A 65 6.08 -24.43 -25.43
C PRO A 65 4.70 -24.51 -26.12
N ASP A 66 4.19 -23.30 -26.39
CA ASP A 66 3.30 -22.86 -27.48
C ASP A 66 1.77 -22.75 -27.29
N THR A 67 1.34 -21.49 -27.48
CA THR A 67 0.09 -20.95 -28.06
C THR A 67 -1.25 -21.31 -27.43
N ASP A 68 -1.86 -20.36 -26.72
CA ASP A 68 -3.03 -19.62 -27.24
C ASP A 68 -3.53 -18.54 -26.28
N ASP A 69 -3.81 -17.37 -26.85
CA ASP A 69 -4.50 -16.23 -26.26
C ASP A 69 -5.86 -16.63 -25.66
N LYS A 70 -5.95 -16.77 -24.34
CA LYS A 70 -7.17 -16.50 -23.57
C LYS A 70 -6.83 -15.97 -22.18
N ASN A 71 -6.96 -14.65 -22.05
CA ASN A 71 -7.59 -13.98 -20.92
C ASN A 71 -7.42 -14.70 -19.57
N ALA A 72 -6.23 -14.59 -18.98
CA ALA A 72 -6.07 -14.76 -17.55
C ALA A 72 -6.87 -13.63 -16.89
N GLN A 73 -8.16 -13.86 -16.68
CA GLN A 73 -8.87 -13.27 -15.57
C GLN A 73 -8.12 -13.75 -14.33
N ALA A 74 -7.09 -13.00 -13.93
CA ALA A 74 -6.71 -12.93 -12.54
C ALA A 74 -8.03 -12.75 -11.79
N GLU A 75 -8.30 -13.69 -10.90
CA GLU A 75 -9.59 -13.97 -10.30
C GLU A 75 -9.93 -12.83 -9.32
N PHE A 76 -10.24 -11.66 -9.87
CA PHE A 76 -10.71 -10.52 -9.12
C PHE A 76 -12.20 -10.74 -8.84
N PRO A 77 -12.65 -10.52 -7.59
CA PRO A 77 -14.03 -10.76 -7.22
C PRO A 77 -14.97 -9.94 -8.11
N LYS A 78 -16.09 -10.56 -8.53
CA LYS A 78 -17.13 -9.96 -9.38
C LYS A 78 -17.69 -8.70 -8.71
N GLY A 79 -17.07 -7.56 -9.00
CA GLY A 79 -17.30 -6.31 -8.29
C GLY A 79 -16.11 -5.35 -8.31
N SER A 80 -14.90 -5.84 -8.64
CA SER A 80 -13.74 -4.98 -8.82
C SER A 80 -13.94 -4.05 -10.03
N CYS A 81 -13.86 -2.73 -9.80
CA CYS A 81 -13.81 -1.77 -10.90
C CYS A 81 -12.36 -1.35 -11.18
N PHE A 82 -12.04 -1.17 -12.46
CA PHE A 82 -10.72 -0.72 -12.89
C PHE A 82 -10.81 0.75 -13.30
N PHE A 83 -9.80 1.51 -12.94
CA PHE A 83 -9.62 2.85 -13.45
C PHE A 83 -8.15 3.07 -13.81
N SER A 84 -7.91 3.91 -14.82
CA SER A 84 -6.57 4.23 -15.30
C SER A 84 -6.14 5.61 -14.80
N ALA A 85 -4.87 5.71 -14.40
CA ALA A 85 -4.25 6.96 -13.98
C ALA A 85 -3.01 7.24 -14.85
N GLU A 86 -2.94 8.45 -15.41
CA GLU A 86 -1.76 8.94 -16.12
C GLU A 86 -0.58 9.04 -15.16
N ILE A 87 0.59 8.56 -15.59
CA ILE A 87 1.84 8.67 -14.83
C ILE A 87 2.41 10.08 -15.05
N PRO A 88 2.60 10.89 -13.99
CA PRO A 88 3.14 12.23 -14.14
C PRO A 88 4.56 12.23 -14.73
N ASP A 89 4.86 13.25 -15.53
CA ASP A 89 6.17 13.44 -16.17
C ASP A 89 7.33 13.44 -15.16
N SER A 90 7.05 13.89 -13.93
CA SER A 90 8.01 13.88 -12.81
C SER A 90 8.50 12.49 -12.38
N PHE A 91 7.83 11.40 -12.78
CA PHE A 91 8.32 10.02 -12.54
C PHE A 91 9.29 9.54 -13.62
N PHE A 92 9.32 10.19 -14.77
CA PHE A 92 10.30 9.89 -15.81
C PHE A 92 11.61 10.61 -15.47
N ASP A 93 12.50 9.87 -14.82
CA ASP A 93 13.90 10.26 -14.68
C ASP A 93 14.51 10.24 -16.10
N TYR A 94 14.41 11.35 -16.84
CA TYR A 94 15.19 11.57 -18.07
C TYR A 94 16.66 11.72 -17.69
N ARG A 95 17.29 10.61 -17.26
CA ARG A 95 18.68 10.52 -16.78
C ARG A 95 19.75 10.88 -17.83
N HIS A 96 19.35 11.45 -18.97
CA HIS A 96 20.26 11.91 -20.02
C HIS A 96 19.85 13.21 -20.72
N SER A 97 18.87 13.98 -20.22
CA SER A 97 18.69 15.34 -20.76
C SER A 97 19.73 16.27 -20.14
N ARG A 98 20.57 16.90 -20.99
CA ARG A 98 21.58 17.89 -20.59
C ARG A 98 20.96 19.21 -20.10
N ASP A 99 19.63 19.31 -20.10
CA ASP A 99 18.90 20.52 -19.76
C ASP A 99 18.52 20.54 -18.27
N PRO A 100 18.48 21.74 -17.64
CA PRO A 100 18.09 21.88 -16.25
C PRO A 100 16.69 21.30 -16.01
N PRO A 101 16.41 20.74 -14.81
CA PRO A 101 15.11 20.15 -14.52
C PRO A 101 14.02 21.18 -14.80
N ALA A 102 13.18 20.88 -15.81
CA ALA A 102 12.06 21.73 -16.16
C ALA A 102 11.22 21.94 -14.90
N LYS A 103 10.88 23.19 -14.61
CA LYS A 103 10.03 23.56 -13.47
C LYS A 103 8.75 22.73 -13.57
N THR A 104 8.40 22.01 -12.49
CA THR A 104 7.15 21.22 -12.40
C THR A 104 6.00 22.07 -12.91
N THR A 105 5.37 21.66 -14.00
CA THR A 105 4.22 22.40 -14.55
C THR A 105 3.09 22.33 -13.52
N PRO A 106 2.20 23.35 -13.45
CA PRO A 106 1.04 23.28 -12.57
C PRO A 106 0.16 22.05 -12.86
N THR A 107 0.20 21.54 -14.09
CA THR A 107 -0.45 20.30 -14.53
C THR A 107 0.17 19.06 -13.89
N ASP A 108 1.51 18.91 -13.92
CA ASP A 108 2.23 17.79 -13.30
C ASP A 108 1.98 17.71 -11.78
N ARG A 109 1.88 18.87 -11.11
CA ARG A 109 1.50 18.92 -9.68
C ARG A 109 0.06 18.41 -9.44
N ARG A 110 -0.86 18.65 -10.38
CA ARG A 110 -2.25 18.19 -10.27
C ARG A 110 -2.34 16.69 -10.57
N GLN A 111 -1.65 16.22 -11.61
CA GLN A 111 -1.59 14.81 -11.98
C GLN A 111 -0.98 13.97 -10.86
N SER A 112 0.15 14.39 -10.29
CA SER A 112 0.76 13.70 -9.14
C SER A 112 -0.16 13.62 -7.93
N ARG A 113 -0.86 14.71 -7.58
CA ARG A 113 -1.85 14.69 -6.49
C ARG A 113 -2.99 13.71 -6.77
N ASN A 114 -3.50 13.69 -7.99
CA ASN A 114 -4.57 12.77 -8.39
C ASN A 114 -4.08 11.31 -8.32
N LEU A 115 -2.88 11.03 -8.84
CA LEU A 115 -2.26 9.71 -8.77
C LEU A 115 -2.15 9.23 -7.30
N TYR A 116 -1.70 10.08 -6.38
CA TYR A 116 -1.62 9.69 -4.97
C TYR A 116 -2.99 9.43 -4.33
N LEU A 117 -4.03 10.16 -4.74
CA LEU A 117 -5.40 9.89 -4.28
C LEU A 117 -5.87 8.52 -4.79
N TYR A 118 -5.65 8.25 -6.06
CA TYR A 118 -5.96 6.98 -6.69
C TYR A 118 -5.24 5.79 -6.06
N LEU A 119 -3.94 5.94 -5.79
CA LEU A 119 -3.15 4.92 -5.08
C LEU A 119 -3.62 4.68 -3.64
N GLY A 120 -4.21 5.69 -3.00
CA GLY A 120 -4.79 5.53 -1.66
C GLY A 120 -6.15 4.84 -1.65
N LEU A 121 -6.84 4.80 -2.80
CA LEU A 121 -8.14 4.16 -2.96
C LEU A 121 -8.03 2.76 -3.58
N CYS A 122 -7.01 2.49 -4.38
CA CYS A 122 -6.85 1.20 -5.03
C CYS A 122 -6.54 0.09 -4.04
N SER A 123 -7.13 -1.08 -4.27
CA SER A 123 -6.80 -2.30 -3.54
C SER A 123 -5.57 -2.98 -4.12
N ASP A 124 -5.39 -2.93 -5.44
CA ASP A 124 -4.27 -3.55 -6.13
C ASP A 124 -3.87 -2.81 -7.42
N VAL A 125 -2.65 -3.06 -7.89
CA VAL A 125 -2.13 -2.53 -9.17
C VAL A 125 -2.27 -3.61 -10.23
N ALA A 126 -3.17 -3.39 -11.18
CA ALA A 126 -3.45 -4.35 -12.25
C ALA A 126 -2.39 -4.33 -13.37
N GLY A 127 -1.58 -3.27 -13.47
CA GLY A 127 -0.50 -3.15 -14.44
C GLY A 127 -0.52 -1.84 -15.22
N PHE A 128 -0.20 -1.89 -16.52
CA PHE A 128 -0.18 -0.73 -17.41
C PHE A 128 -1.03 -0.97 -18.65
N THR A 129 -1.71 0.07 -19.14
CA THR A 129 -2.40 0.05 -20.44
C THR A 129 -1.40 0.10 -21.59
N SER A 130 -1.86 -0.18 -22.81
CA SER A 130 -1.07 0.03 -24.04
C SER A 130 -0.60 1.47 -24.23
N ASN A 131 -1.28 2.43 -23.59
CA ASN A 131 -0.95 3.85 -23.65
C ASN A 131 0.08 4.27 -22.59
N GLY A 132 0.49 3.34 -21.71
CA GLY A 132 1.42 3.61 -20.61
C GLY A 132 0.76 4.11 -19.32
N ASP A 133 -0.58 4.13 -19.26
CA ASP A 133 -1.29 4.54 -18.04
C ASP A 133 -1.29 3.41 -17.01
N LEU A 134 -1.21 3.77 -15.74
CA LEU A 134 -1.26 2.80 -14.64
C LEU A 134 -2.71 2.34 -14.43
N THR A 135 -2.96 1.03 -14.49
CA THR A 135 -4.26 0.44 -14.19
C THR A 135 -4.32 0.01 -12.73
N LEU A 136 -5.38 0.48 -12.06
CA LEU A 136 -5.60 0.24 -10.64
C LEU A 136 -6.93 -0.49 -10.45
N ALA A 137 -6.91 -1.53 -9.62
CA ALA A 137 -8.08 -2.26 -9.21
C ALA A 137 -8.65 -1.63 -7.92
N TYR A 138 -9.96 -1.42 -7.90
CA TYR A 138 -10.70 -1.01 -6.72
C TYR A 138 -11.67 -2.12 -6.34
N GLU A 139 -11.55 -2.62 -5.11
CA GLU A 139 -12.50 -3.58 -4.54
C GLU A 139 -13.49 -2.82 -3.64
N PRO A 140 -14.75 -2.63 -4.06
CA PRO A 140 -15.78 -2.16 -3.14
C PRO A 140 -15.97 -3.24 -2.09
N LEU A 141 -15.57 -2.97 -0.85
CA LEU A 141 -15.85 -3.84 0.29
C LEU A 141 -17.34 -4.22 0.29
N ASP A 142 -17.62 -5.52 0.34
CA ASP A 142 -18.99 -6.02 0.49
C ASP A 142 -19.66 -5.31 1.67
N LEU A 143 -20.80 -4.66 1.43
CA LEU A 143 -21.61 -3.95 2.43
C LEU A 143 -22.28 -4.90 3.46
N HIS A 144 -21.73 -6.08 3.70
CA HIS A 144 -22.28 -7.03 4.67
C HIS A 144 -22.24 -6.50 6.11
N TRP A 145 -21.42 -5.48 6.41
CA TRP A 145 -21.41 -4.79 7.71
C TRP A 145 -22.53 -3.74 7.87
N LEU A 146 -23.28 -3.43 6.80
CA LEU A 146 -24.41 -2.50 6.83
C LEU A 146 -25.77 -3.22 6.91
N GLY A 147 -25.79 -4.55 6.85
CA GLY A 147 -26.99 -5.38 6.88
C GLY A 147 -27.10 -6.23 8.12
N ASP A 148 -27.44 -5.64 9.27
CA ASP A 148 -28.15 -6.34 10.36
C ASP A 148 -28.74 -5.40 11.44
N SER A 149 -28.95 -4.11 11.15
CA SER A 149 -29.88 -3.31 11.96
C SER A 149 -31.31 -3.57 11.46
N GLY A 150 -31.95 -4.58 12.04
CA GLY A 150 -33.34 -4.95 11.80
C GLY A 150 -34.33 -3.83 12.09
N LEU A 151 -34.46 -2.88 11.18
CA LEU A 151 -35.55 -1.92 11.11
C LEU A 151 -36.58 -2.46 10.13
N THR A 152 -37.38 -3.41 10.61
CA THR A 152 -38.66 -3.74 10.01
C THR A 152 -39.57 -2.51 10.14
N VAL A 153 -39.68 -1.70 9.09
CA VAL A 153 -40.77 -0.73 8.97
C VAL A 153 -42.03 -1.55 8.67
N LYS A 154 -42.87 -1.74 9.69
CA LYS A 154 -44.22 -2.29 9.54
C LYS A 154 -45.17 -1.17 9.12
N SER A 155 -45.88 -1.46 8.02
CA SER A 155 -47.07 -0.84 7.41
C SER A 155 -47.11 0.68 7.26
#